data_AF-A0A246PZW6-F1
#
_entry.id   AF-A0A246PZW6-F1
#
_cell.length_a   1.000
_cell.length_b   1.000
_cell.length_c   1.000
_cell.angle_alpha   90.00
_cell.angle_beta   90.00
_cell.angle_gamma   90.00
#
_symmetry.space_group_name_H-M   'P 1'
#
loop_
_entity.id
_entity.type
_entity.pdbx_description
1 polymer ?
#
loop_
_entity_poly.entity_id
_entity_poly.type
_entity_poly.pdbx_seq_one_letter_code
_entity_poly.pdbx_strand_id
1 'polypeptide(L)'
;MNLTLLALETSSSRCGVALLHGDPKNPQVLIQEHEGAQEHAERLLPMARELLAQAGLDVADLDAVAFGQGPGGFTGLRVACGVAQGIALARDIPVLPVVSHQAVAALVPARPDQALVVALDARMDEVYLAVYRRVDGAADDTRWQVLQAPMLIAAAEAVPWVEAQVGRWSEQAALPLSVVIAGDAWDSLGAHMAPPADWPRFDATRPEARQVARLAAQAWRRGEAMAAELAAPLYVRDKVAFTTAERMQGQGGNPKAQPAAPSSQILPPTPAPRVVGLRGAELGPLHGDDLDEMARIEAAVQAFPWTRGNFADALASGYDTCGVRREGRLLGFCILMHAPDVSHLLVIAVEKTLHGQGLGGHLMEWCEARTVGRGISGLLLEVRPSNTRALAFYERHGFLRIGVRRGYYPAGKGQREDAVVMQKRLSQDEGAGND
;
A
#
# COMPACT_ATOMS: atom_id res chain seq x y z
N MET A 1 13.37 7.10 29.04
CA MET A 1 11.98 7.36 29.46
C MET A 1 11.25 6.03 29.38
N ASN A 2 10.39 5.73 30.36
CA ASN A 2 9.50 4.58 30.25
C ASN A 2 8.44 4.87 29.18
N LEU A 3 7.97 3.84 28.50
CA LEU A 3 6.91 3.88 27.52
C LEU A 3 5.77 2.99 28.00
N THR A 4 4.57 3.53 28.03
CA THR A 4 3.32 2.78 28.20
C THR A 4 2.53 2.84 26.88
N LEU A 5 2.40 1.69 26.23
CA LEU A 5 1.78 1.57 24.91
C LEU A 5 0.76 0.44 24.89
N LEU A 6 -0.43 0.74 24.41
CA LEU A 6 -1.48 -0.26 24.17
C LEU A 6 -1.51 -0.62 22.69
N ALA A 7 -1.43 -1.90 22.35
CA ALA A 7 -1.44 -2.40 20.97
C ALA A 7 -2.68 -3.25 20.69
N LEU A 8 -3.34 -3.00 19.56
CA LEU A 8 -4.61 -3.63 19.15
C LEU A 8 -4.43 -4.39 17.83
N GLU A 9 -4.71 -5.69 17.77
CA GLU A 9 -4.58 -6.49 16.55
C GLU A 9 -5.88 -7.28 16.29
N THR A 10 -6.54 -6.98 15.18
CA THR A 10 -7.86 -7.53 14.80
C THR A 10 -7.94 -7.84 13.29
N SER A 11 -6.81 -7.87 12.59
CA SER A 11 -6.73 -8.13 11.15
C SER A 11 -7.05 -9.58 10.78
N SER A 12 -6.93 -10.52 11.72
CA SER A 12 -7.18 -11.95 11.53
C SER A 12 -8.44 -12.44 12.26
N SER A 13 -8.65 -13.76 12.30
CA SER A 13 -9.69 -14.38 13.14
C SER A 13 -9.43 -14.22 14.65
N ARG A 14 -8.19 -13.87 15.03
CA ARG A 14 -7.77 -13.62 16.40
C ARG A 14 -7.84 -12.13 16.71
N CYS A 15 -8.50 -11.80 17.81
CA CYS A 15 -8.49 -10.49 18.46
C CYS A 15 -7.39 -10.49 19.52
N GLY A 16 -6.51 -9.51 19.50
CA GLY A 16 -5.44 -9.40 20.49
C GLY A 16 -5.28 -7.99 21.01
N VAL A 17 -5.02 -7.88 22.31
CA VAL A 17 -4.57 -6.64 22.96
C VAL A 17 -3.27 -6.94 23.69
N ALA A 18 -2.28 -6.07 23.53
CA ALA A 18 -1.06 -6.12 24.32
C ALA A 18 -0.82 -4.78 25.01
N LEU A 19 -0.41 -4.83 26.27
CA LEU A 19 0.05 -3.68 27.03
C LEU A 19 1.56 -3.80 27.20
N LEU A 20 2.29 -2.84 26.66
CA LEU A 20 3.73 -2.69 26.78
C LEU A 20 4.02 -1.58 27.79
N HIS A 21 4.82 -1.89 28.81
CA HIS A 21 5.20 -0.92 29.84
C HIS A 21 6.66 -1.06 30.24
N GLY A 22 7.36 0.08 30.41
CA GLY A 22 8.74 0.14 30.91
C GLY A 22 9.74 0.65 29.88
N ASP A 23 11.01 0.23 29.98
CA ASP A 23 12.07 0.65 29.05
C ASP A 23 11.74 0.17 27.62
N PRO A 24 11.65 1.07 26.61
CA PRO A 24 11.43 0.69 25.21
C PRO A 24 12.43 -0.33 24.63
N LYS A 25 13.60 -0.54 25.25
CA LYS A 25 14.56 -1.59 24.86
C LYS A 25 14.24 -2.96 25.43
N ASN A 26 13.67 -3.01 26.63
CA ASN A 26 13.30 -4.26 27.28
C ASN A 26 12.01 -4.09 28.09
N PRO A 27 10.86 -3.93 27.41
CA PRO A 27 9.62 -3.64 28.11
C PRO A 27 8.94 -4.92 28.60
N GLN A 28 8.18 -4.79 29.68
CA GLN A 28 7.20 -5.80 30.06
C GLN A 28 6.04 -5.76 29.06
N VAL A 29 5.57 -6.94 28.62
CA VAL A 29 4.44 -7.05 27.69
C VAL A 29 3.42 -8.05 28.21
N LEU A 30 2.27 -7.54 28.67
CA LEU A 30 1.08 -8.31 29.03
C LEU A 30 0.16 -8.44 27.81
N ILE A 31 -0.59 -9.54 27.70
CA ILE A 31 -1.41 -9.82 26.51
C ILE A 31 -2.69 -10.51 26.92
N GLN A 32 -3.77 -10.17 26.22
CA GLN A 32 -4.96 -10.99 26.12
C GLN A 32 -5.31 -11.22 24.65
N GLU A 33 -5.71 -12.44 24.34
CA GLU A 33 -6.15 -12.83 23.01
C GLU A 33 -7.48 -13.58 23.08
N HIS A 34 -8.27 -13.47 22.02
CA HIS A 34 -9.55 -14.13 21.86
C HIS A 34 -9.73 -14.62 20.42
N GLU A 35 -10.18 -15.86 20.25
CA GLU A 35 -10.50 -16.41 18.93
C GLU A 35 -11.96 -16.10 18.58
N GLY A 36 -12.18 -15.42 17.45
CA GLY A 36 -13.52 -15.14 16.94
C GLY A 36 -13.64 -13.79 16.23
N ALA A 37 -13.72 -13.82 14.89
CA ALA A 37 -13.76 -12.60 14.06
C ALA A 37 -14.99 -11.70 14.26
N GLN A 38 -16.10 -12.23 14.78
CA GLN A 38 -17.36 -11.50 14.94
C GLN A 38 -17.47 -10.74 16.26
N GLU A 39 -16.58 -11.03 17.21
CA GLU A 39 -16.66 -10.54 18.59
C GLU A 39 -15.61 -9.44 18.86
N HIS A 40 -14.83 -9.05 17.85
CA HIS A 40 -13.73 -8.09 17.97
C HIS A 40 -14.16 -6.80 18.67
N ALA A 41 -15.28 -6.19 18.25
CA ALA A 41 -15.76 -4.93 18.81
C ALA A 41 -16.20 -5.05 20.28
N GLU A 42 -16.73 -6.20 20.68
CA GLU A 42 -17.23 -6.45 22.04
C GLU A 42 -16.10 -6.80 23.00
N ARG A 43 -15.03 -7.45 22.52
CA ARG A 43 -13.95 -7.97 23.35
C ARG A 43 -12.75 -7.03 23.50
N LEU A 44 -12.47 -6.19 22.50
CA LEU A 44 -11.22 -5.42 22.46
C LEU A 44 -11.07 -4.45 23.64
N LEU A 45 -12.11 -3.66 23.94
CA LEU A 45 -12.07 -2.70 25.06
C LEU A 45 -12.05 -3.37 26.44
N PRO A 46 -12.87 -4.40 26.73
CA PRO A 46 -12.74 -5.16 27.97
C PRO A 46 -11.33 -5.72 28.20
N MET A 47 -10.73 -6.37 27.20
CA MET A 47 -9.36 -6.91 27.30
C MET A 47 -8.34 -5.81 27.58
N ALA A 48 -8.46 -4.65 26.94
CA ALA A 48 -7.59 -3.49 27.21
C ALA A 48 -7.70 -2.99 28.65
N ARG A 49 -8.92 -2.89 29.19
CA ARG A 49 -9.16 -2.45 30.57
C ARG A 49 -8.61 -3.45 31.59
N GLU A 50 -8.77 -4.74 31.33
CA GLU A 50 -8.22 -5.79 32.19
C GLU A 50 -6.69 -5.75 32.23
N LEU A 51 -6.03 -5.57 31.07
CA LEU A 51 -4.57 -5.46 31.01
C LEU A 51 -4.04 -4.23 31.75
N LEU A 52 -4.68 -3.07 31.58
CA LEU A 52 -4.34 -1.84 32.30
C LEU A 52 -4.49 -2.06 33.81
N ALA A 53 -5.62 -2.62 34.26
CA ALA A 53 -5.86 -2.91 35.66
C ALA A 53 -4.85 -3.91 36.25
N GLN A 54 -4.46 -4.94 35.50
CA GLN A 54 -3.42 -5.90 35.91
C GLN A 54 -2.05 -5.24 36.11
N ALA A 55 -1.74 -4.21 35.32
CA ALA A 55 -0.51 -3.42 35.47
C ALA A 55 -0.63 -2.30 36.52
N GLY A 56 -1.80 -2.08 37.11
CA GLY A 56 -2.05 -0.96 38.01
C GLY A 56 -2.05 0.40 37.29
N LEU A 57 -2.37 0.41 36.00
CA LEU A 57 -2.40 1.59 35.13
C LEU A 57 -3.83 1.93 34.71
N ASP A 58 -4.04 3.16 34.27
CA ASP A 58 -5.26 3.62 33.60
C ASP A 58 -4.94 4.10 32.17
N VAL A 59 -5.98 4.35 31.37
CA VAL A 59 -5.88 4.97 30.03
C VAL A 59 -5.16 6.33 30.09
N ALA A 60 -5.23 7.00 31.24
CA ALA A 60 -4.50 8.24 31.52
C ALA A 60 -2.97 8.07 31.41
N ASP A 61 -2.45 6.88 31.70
CA ASP A 61 -1.01 6.59 31.74
C ASP A 61 -0.43 6.17 30.39
N LEU A 62 -1.26 6.07 29.34
CA LEU A 62 -0.82 5.73 28.00
C LEU A 62 -0.05 6.89 27.36
N ASP A 63 1.11 6.58 26.80
CA ASP A 63 1.92 7.51 26.00
C ASP A 63 1.60 7.42 24.50
N ALA A 64 1.12 6.26 24.04
CA ALA A 64 0.75 6.01 22.65
C ALA A 64 -0.19 4.80 22.51
N VAL A 65 -0.87 4.71 21.37
CA VAL A 65 -1.68 3.54 20.99
C VAL A 65 -1.21 2.99 19.65
N ALA A 66 -0.95 1.69 19.59
CA ALA A 66 -0.60 1.00 18.37
C ALA A 66 -1.76 0.14 17.85
N PHE A 67 -1.77 -0.09 16.54
CA PHE A 67 -2.75 -1.00 15.96
C PHE A 67 -2.23 -1.74 14.73
N GLY A 68 -2.71 -2.96 14.54
CA GLY A 68 -2.57 -3.72 13.31
C GLY A 68 -3.27 -3.00 12.16
N GLN A 69 -2.48 -2.41 11.28
CA GLN A 69 -2.96 -1.62 10.15
C GLN A 69 -3.58 -2.49 9.06
N GLY A 70 -3.26 -3.78 9.04
CA GLY A 70 -3.63 -4.73 7.99
C GLY A 70 -2.50 -4.98 6.99
N PRO A 71 -2.81 -5.58 5.83
CA PRO A 71 -4.14 -5.99 5.38
C PRO A 71 -4.75 -7.17 6.16
N GLY A 72 -6.06 -7.34 6.06
CA GLY A 72 -6.84 -8.33 6.82
C GLY A 72 -8.35 -8.15 6.67
N GLY A 73 -9.12 -8.72 7.60
CA GLY A 73 -10.58 -8.64 7.60
C GLY A 73 -11.10 -7.20 7.73
N PHE A 74 -11.91 -6.75 6.76
CA PHE A 74 -12.37 -5.36 6.65
C PHE A 74 -13.00 -4.79 7.93
N THR A 75 -13.91 -5.54 8.55
CA THR A 75 -14.57 -5.14 9.81
C THR A 75 -13.54 -5.07 10.94
N GLY A 76 -12.67 -6.08 11.04
CA GLY A 76 -11.65 -6.15 12.07
C GLY A 76 -10.71 -4.94 12.05
N LEU A 77 -10.16 -4.61 10.88
CA LEU A 77 -9.24 -3.47 10.74
C LEU A 77 -9.86 -2.14 11.19
N ARG A 78 -11.15 -1.93 10.91
CA ARG A 78 -11.87 -0.72 11.34
C ARG A 78 -12.06 -0.66 12.84
N VAL A 79 -12.25 -1.82 13.49
CA VAL A 79 -12.36 -1.89 14.95
C VAL A 79 -11.06 -1.45 15.61
N ALA A 80 -9.91 -2.04 15.26
CA ALA A 80 -8.63 -1.66 15.87
C ALA A 80 -8.24 -0.22 15.57
N CYS A 81 -8.36 0.23 14.31
CA CYS A 81 -8.07 1.62 13.94
C CYS A 81 -8.99 2.60 14.67
N GLY A 82 -10.31 2.36 14.66
CA GLY A 82 -11.28 3.26 15.30
C GLY A 82 -11.12 3.33 16.82
N VAL A 83 -10.84 2.20 17.48
CA VAL A 83 -10.56 2.18 18.92
C VAL A 83 -9.25 2.89 19.23
N ALA A 84 -8.19 2.66 18.45
CA ALA A 84 -6.92 3.36 18.62
C ALA A 84 -7.10 4.88 18.48
N GLN A 85 -7.80 5.33 17.44
CA GLN A 85 -8.12 6.74 17.24
C GLN A 85 -8.95 7.32 18.38
N GLY A 86 -9.98 6.61 18.84
CA GLY A 86 -10.82 7.06 19.94
C GLY A 86 -10.05 7.28 21.23
N ILE A 87 -9.18 6.32 21.60
CA ILE A 87 -8.32 6.44 22.79
C ILE A 87 -7.31 7.58 22.61
N ALA A 88 -6.65 7.63 21.46
CA ALA A 88 -5.59 8.59 21.17
C ALA A 88 -6.09 10.04 21.13
N LEU A 89 -7.23 10.28 20.49
CA LEU A 89 -7.88 11.60 20.44
C LEU A 89 -8.34 12.07 21.83
N ALA A 90 -8.87 11.15 22.65
CA ALA A 90 -9.31 11.50 24.01
C ALA A 90 -8.13 11.84 24.95
N ARG A 91 -6.94 11.31 24.65
CA ARG A 91 -5.73 11.50 25.46
C ARG A 91 -4.76 12.53 24.90
N ASP A 92 -4.98 13.01 23.67
CA ASP A 92 -4.04 13.82 22.90
C ASP A 92 -2.65 13.17 22.80
N ILE A 93 -2.65 11.87 22.47
CA ILE A 93 -1.44 11.04 22.32
C ILE A 93 -1.36 10.51 20.88
N PRO A 94 -0.17 10.22 20.35
CA PRO A 94 -0.03 9.75 18.97
C PRO A 94 -0.38 8.27 18.83
N VAL A 95 -0.48 7.84 17.57
CA VAL A 95 -0.74 6.46 17.18
C VAL A 95 0.39 5.87 16.34
N LEU A 96 0.55 4.55 16.44
CA LEU A 96 1.58 3.78 15.75
C LEU A 96 0.93 2.65 14.93
N PRO A 97 0.69 2.84 13.63
CA PRO A 97 0.23 1.76 12.77
C PRO A 97 1.36 0.74 12.53
N VAL A 98 1.02 -0.55 12.59
CA VAL A 98 1.95 -1.65 12.28
C VAL A 98 1.33 -2.52 11.21
N VAL A 99 2.05 -2.76 10.11
CA VAL A 99 1.58 -3.66 9.05
C VAL A 99 1.48 -5.08 9.61
N SER A 100 0.32 -5.72 9.47
CA SER A 100 0.05 -7.02 10.11
C SER A 100 1.00 -8.13 9.62
N HIS A 101 1.41 -8.09 8.35
CA HIS A 101 2.46 -8.98 7.82
C HIS A 101 3.81 -8.82 8.52
N GLN A 102 4.19 -7.61 8.94
CA GLN A 102 5.42 -7.40 9.71
C GLN A 102 5.31 -8.00 11.11
N ALA A 103 4.12 -8.00 11.71
CA ALA A 103 3.89 -8.66 13.00
C ALA A 103 4.05 -10.18 12.90
N VAL A 104 3.67 -10.79 11.78
CA VAL A 104 3.98 -12.21 11.50
C VAL A 104 5.47 -12.40 11.23
N ALA A 105 6.08 -11.53 10.42
CA ALA A 105 7.51 -11.61 10.13
C ALA A 105 8.36 -11.58 11.41
N ALA A 106 7.98 -10.75 12.39
CA ALA A 106 8.67 -10.63 13.68
C ALA A 106 8.66 -11.92 14.53
N LEU A 107 7.79 -12.89 14.26
CA LEU A 107 7.79 -14.21 14.91
C LEU A 107 8.83 -15.15 14.28
N VAL A 108 9.30 -14.84 13.07
CA VAL A 108 10.15 -15.72 12.29
C VAL A 108 11.62 -15.35 12.51
N PRO A 109 12.48 -16.30 12.95
CA PRO A 109 13.92 -16.09 13.05
C PRO A 109 14.59 -16.19 11.67
N ALA A 110 14.12 -15.42 10.70
CA ALA A 110 14.69 -15.39 9.35
C ALA A 110 16.13 -14.87 9.40
N ARG A 111 16.96 -15.37 8.48
CA ARG A 111 18.35 -14.96 8.31
C ARG A 111 18.45 -13.83 7.28
N PRO A 112 19.54 -13.02 7.29
CA PRO A 112 19.72 -11.94 6.32
C PRO A 112 19.85 -12.39 4.85
N ASP A 113 20.14 -13.66 4.59
CA ASP A 113 20.20 -14.31 3.28
C ASP A 113 18.86 -14.96 2.86
N GLN A 114 17.77 -14.60 3.54
CA GLN A 114 16.44 -15.14 3.28
C GLN A 114 15.43 -14.06 2.89
N ALA A 115 14.61 -14.37 1.88
CA ALA A 115 13.37 -13.69 1.56
C ALA A 115 12.23 -14.40 2.28
N LEU A 116 11.68 -13.75 3.31
CA LEU A 116 10.53 -14.24 4.07
C LEU A 116 9.23 -13.82 3.38
N VAL A 117 8.54 -14.79 2.79
CA VAL A 117 7.21 -14.62 2.20
C VAL A 117 6.16 -14.84 3.28
N VAL A 118 5.43 -13.79 3.62
CA VAL A 118 4.30 -13.83 4.53
C VAL A 118 3.02 -13.83 3.72
N ALA A 119 2.23 -14.90 3.85
CA ALA A 119 0.99 -15.11 3.11
C ALA A 119 -0.18 -15.29 4.09
N LEU A 120 -1.12 -14.33 4.09
CA LEU A 120 -2.33 -14.38 4.92
C LEU A 120 -3.56 -14.65 4.07
N ASP A 121 -4.46 -15.49 4.56
CA ASP A 121 -5.69 -15.87 3.85
C ASP A 121 -6.59 -14.64 3.64
N ALA A 122 -6.75 -14.22 2.39
CA ALA A 122 -7.62 -13.10 2.04
C ALA A 122 -9.07 -13.55 1.76
N ARG A 123 -9.36 -14.85 1.87
CA ARG A 123 -10.57 -15.56 1.41
C ARG A 123 -10.65 -15.60 -0.11
N MET A 124 -11.57 -16.43 -0.61
CA MET A 124 -11.93 -16.49 -2.04
C MET A 124 -10.76 -16.95 -2.94
N ASP A 125 -9.97 -17.91 -2.44
CA ASP A 125 -8.75 -18.39 -3.11
C ASP A 125 -7.74 -17.27 -3.41
N GLU A 126 -7.63 -16.30 -2.50
CA GLU A 126 -6.71 -15.19 -2.61
C GLU A 126 -5.90 -15.02 -1.32
N VAL A 127 -4.77 -14.35 -1.48
CA VAL A 127 -3.74 -14.22 -0.46
C VAL A 127 -3.35 -12.76 -0.36
N TYR A 128 -3.29 -12.25 0.87
CA TYR A 128 -2.51 -11.05 1.15
C TYR A 128 -1.06 -11.47 1.28
N LEU A 129 -0.22 -11.10 0.31
CA LEU A 129 1.18 -11.51 0.24
C LEU A 129 2.10 -10.30 0.45
N ALA A 130 3.14 -10.48 1.26
CA ALA A 130 4.22 -9.51 1.41
C ALA A 130 5.55 -10.24 1.58
N VAL A 131 6.66 -9.60 1.20
CA VAL A 131 7.99 -10.21 1.26
C VAL A 131 8.95 -9.29 1.98
N TYR A 132 9.63 -9.84 2.97
CA TYR A 132 10.58 -9.12 3.81
C TYR A 132 11.93 -9.81 3.83
N ARG A 133 12.96 -9.01 4.04
CA ARG A 133 14.30 -9.49 4.37
C ARG A 133 14.71 -8.93 5.71
N ARG A 134 15.26 -9.77 6.57
CA ARG A 134 15.86 -9.30 7.83
C ARG A 134 17.14 -8.53 7.51
N VAL A 135 17.28 -7.35 8.07
CA VAL A 135 18.53 -6.60 8.04
C VAL A 135 19.01 -6.43 9.47
N ASP A 136 20.30 -6.63 9.69
CA ASP A 136 20.90 -6.47 11.00
C ASP A 136 20.78 -5.01 11.45
N GLY A 137 20.08 -4.78 12.55
CA GLY A 137 20.05 -3.49 13.25
C GLY A 137 21.07 -3.46 14.38
N ALA A 138 21.17 -2.30 15.06
CA ALA A 138 21.81 -2.26 16.38
C ALA A 138 21.14 -3.28 17.32
N ALA A 139 21.87 -3.78 18.32
CA ALA A 139 21.40 -4.83 19.24
C ALA A 139 19.92 -4.60 19.66
N ASP A 140 19.08 -5.63 19.42
CA ASP A 140 17.63 -5.71 19.68
C ASP A 140 16.68 -4.94 18.73
N ASP A 141 17.16 -4.34 17.64
CA ASP A 141 16.32 -3.71 16.60
C ASP A 141 16.24 -4.60 15.35
N THR A 142 15.37 -5.62 15.38
CA THR A 142 15.07 -6.40 14.16
C THR A 142 14.40 -5.48 13.15
N ARG A 143 15.16 -5.06 12.14
CA ARG A 143 14.65 -4.25 11.04
C ARG A 143 14.33 -5.15 9.86
N TRP A 144 13.19 -4.87 9.23
CA TRP A 144 12.75 -5.55 8.03
C TRP A 144 12.93 -4.61 6.83
N GLN A 145 13.73 -5.04 5.86
CA GLN A 145 13.68 -4.47 4.52
C GLN A 145 12.43 -5.02 3.82
N VAL A 146 11.58 -4.13 3.31
CA VAL A 146 10.43 -4.52 2.49
C VAL A 146 10.93 -4.79 1.08
N LEU A 147 10.89 -6.05 0.66
CA LEU A 147 11.20 -6.47 -0.72
C LEU A 147 9.94 -6.40 -1.59
N GLN A 148 8.78 -6.71 -1.00
CA GLN A 148 7.46 -6.54 -1.60
C GLN A 148 6.49 -6.06 -0.52
N ALA A 149 5.91 -4.87 -0.73
CA ALA A 149 4.84 -4.35 0.13
C ALA A 149 3.57 -5.23 -0.01
N PRO A 150 2.67 -5.23 0.99
CA PRO A 150 1.47 -6.07 0.95
C PRO A 150 0.64 -5.87 -0.33
N MET A 151 0.36 -6.97 -1.02
CA MET A 151 -0.47 -7.04 -2.23
C MET A 151 -1.52 -8.14 -2.11
N LEU A 152 -2.56 -8.08 -2.95
CA LEU A 152 -3.55 -9.14 -3.11
C LEU A 152 -3.19 -9.95 -4.35
N ILE A 153 -3.14 -11.28 -4.24
CA ILE A 153 -2.84 -12.20 -5.33
C ILE A 153 -3.72 -13.43 -5.26
N ALA A 154 -4.05 -14.04 -6.40
CA ALA A 154 -4.72 -15.33 -6.41
C ALA A 154 -3.79 -16.41 -5.83
N ALA A 155 -4.34 -17.32 -5.04
CA ALA A 155 -3.59 -18.37 -4.36
C ALA A 155 -2.75 -19.21 -5.35
N ALA A 156 -3.35 -19.59 -6.47
CA ALA A 156 -2.71 -20.40 -7.51
C ALA A 156 -1.47 -19.74 -8.14
N GLU A 157 -1.32 -18.42 -8.00
CA GLU A 157 -0.23 -17.66 -8.60
C GLU A 157 0.82 -17.21 -7.59
N ALA A 158 0.54 -17.33 -6.30
CA ALA A 158 1.45 -16.89 -5.24
C ALA A 158 2.83 -17.54 -5.39
N VAL A 159 2.90 -18.86 -5.60
CA VAL A 159 4.17 -19.60 -5.73
C VAL A 159 4.90 -19.24 -7.03
N PRO A 160 4.30 -19.38 -8.24
CA PRO A 160 4.98 -19.01 -9.49
C PRO A 160 5.42 -17.54 -9.53
N TRP A 161 4.64 -16.64 -8.95
CA TRP A 161 4.97 -15.23 -8.87
C TRP A 161 6.18 -15.00 -7.98
N VAL A 162 6.23 -15.62 -6.78
CA VAL A 162 7.38 -15.51 -5.88
C VAL A 162 8.64 -16.05 -6.54
N GLU A 163 8.60 -17.24 -7.14
CA GLU A 163 9.75 -17.84 -7.85
C GLU A 163 10.34 -16.87 -8.90
N ALA A 164 9.48 -16.20 -9.65
CA ALA A 164 9.89 -15.24 -10.65
C ALA A 164 10.52 -13.95 -10.10
N GLN A 165 10.22 -13.58 -8.85
CA GLN A 165 10.76 -12.37 -8.24
C GLN A 165 12.04 -12.59 -7.43
N VAL A 166 12.38 -13.84 -7.05
CA VAL A 166 13.57 -14.13 -6.20
C VAL A 166 14.86 -13.56 -6.77
N GLY A 167 15.06 -13.65 -8.08
CA GLY A 167 16.25 -13.09 -8.75
C GLY A 167 16.35 -11.58 -8.56
N ARG A 168 15.24 -10.86 -8.77
CA ARG A 168 15.17 -9.41 -8.59
C ARG A 168 15.40 -8.98 -7.14
N TRP A 169 14.84 -9.70 -6.19
CA TRP A 169 15.08 -9.42 -4.77
C TRP A 169 16.54 -9.69 -4.37
N SER A 170 17.16 -10.72 -4.95
CA SER A 170 18.58 -11.02 -4.73
C SER A 170 19.48 -9.89 -5.27
N GLU A 171 19.17 -9.36 -6.45
CA GLU A 171 19.83 -8.17 -7.00
C GLU A 171 19.64 -6.95 -6.11
N GLN A 172 18.41 -6.66 -5.69
CA GLN A 172 18.08 -5.54 -4.80
C GLN A 172 18.80 -5.64 -3.45
N ALA A 173 18.97 -6.86 -2.92
CA ALA A 173 19.64 -7.11 -1.66
C ALA A 173 21.17 -7.19 -1.80
N ALA A 174 21.70 -7.24 -3.03
CA ALA A 174 23.10 -7.45 -3.36
C ALA A 174 23.69 -8.77 -2.80
N LEU A 175 22.85 -9.82 -2.69
CA LEU A 175 23.26 -11.19 -2.34
C LEU A 175 22.19 -12.20 -2.78
N PRO A 176 22.55 -13.47 -3.04
CA PRO A 176 21.58 -14.52 -3.30
C PRO A 176 20.62 -14.71 -2.12
N LEU A 177 19.31 -14.71 -2.38
CA LEU A 177 18.29 -14.96 -1.36
C LEU A 177 17.68 -16.35 -1.53
N SER A 178 17.58 -17.08 -0.42
CA SER A 178 16.74 -18.28 -0.31
C SER A 178 15.34 -17.92 0.19
N VAL A 179 14.30 -18.64 -0.22
CA VAL A 179 12.92 -18.35 0.20
C VAL A 179 12.58 -19.12 1.46
N VAL A 180 11.90 -18.46 2.39
CA VAL A 180 11.23 -19.09 3.54
C VAL A 180 9.81 -18.55 3.65
N ILE A 181 8.89 -19.35 4.19
CA ILE A 181 7.46 -19.04 4.17
C ILE A 181 6.83 -19.04 5.57
N ALA A 182 5.87 -18.13 5.77
CA ALA A 182 5.05 -18.04 6.98
C ALA A 182 3.65 -17.50 6.64
N GLY A 183 2.72 -17.61 7.59
CA GLY A 183 1.33 -17.18 7.47
C GLY A 183 0.35 -18.34 7.31
N ASP A 184 -0.94 -18.05 7.55
CA ASP A 184 -2.03 -19.03 7.60
C ASP A 184 -2.56 -19.45 6.22
N ALA A 185 -2.28 -18.68 5.16
CA ALA A 185 -2.67 -19.04 3.80
C ALA A 185 -2.04 -20.37 3.36
N TRP A 186 -0.84 -20.69 3.84
CA TRP A 186 -0.19 -21.97 3.53
C TRP A 186 -0.92 -23.17 4.16
N ASP A 187 -1.69 -22.97 5.23
CA ASP A 187 -2.58 -24.00 5.79
C ASP A 187 -3.92 -24.04 5.07
N SER A 188 -4.58 -22.87 4.96
CA SER A 188 -5.96 -22.83 4.47
C SER A 188 -6.08 -23.01 2.96
N LEU A 189 -5.03 -22.67 2.20
CA LEU A 189 -4.99 -22.70 0.74
C LEU A 189 -3.84 -23.59 0.21
N GLY A 190 -3.26 -24.46 1.05
CA GLY A 190 -2.09 -25.28 0.70
C GLY A 190 -2.27 -26.16 -0.55
N ALA A 191 -3.50 -26.57 -0.86
CA ALA A 191 -3.81 -27.31 -2.09
C ALA A 191 -3.64 -26.48 -3.37
N HIS A 192 -3.80 -25.15 -3.28
CA HIS A 192 -3.63 -24.20 -4.40
C HIS A 192 -2.25 -23.54 -4.38
N MET A 193 -1.54 -23.59 -3.25
CA MET A 193 -0.25 -22.92 -3.01
C MET A 193 0.83 -23.93 -2.65
N ALA A 194 0.97 -25.03 -3.39
CA ALA A 194 2.00 -26.04 -3.09
C ALA A 194 3.40 -25.41 -3.24
N PRO A 195 4.13 -25.17 -2.14
CA PRO A 195 5.44 -24.54 -2.23
C PRO A 195 6.49 -25.57 -2.68
N PRO A 196 7.57 -25.13 -3.33
CA PRO A 196 8.75 -25.96 -3.54
C PRO A 196 9.28 -26.58 -2.25
N ALA A 197 9.85 -27.80 -2.33
CA ALA A 197 10.33 -28.53 -1.16
C ALA A 197 11.49 -27.83 -0.43
N ASP A 198 12.19 -26.93 -1.11
CA ASP A 198 13.30 -26.12 -0.61
C ASP A 198 12.86 -24.75 -0.06
N TRP A 199 11.56 -24.55 0.18
CA TRP A 199 11.03 -23.39 0.90
C TRP A 199 10.65 -23.78 2.34
N PRO A 200 11.57 -23.65 3.32
CA PRO A 200 11.27 -23.94 4.72
C PRO A 200 10.10 -23.11 5.22
N ARG A 201 9.19 -23.79 5.92
CA ARG A 201 8.02 -23.18 6.55
C ARG A 201 8.23 -22.95 8.03
N PHE A 202 7.92 -21.76 8.50
CA PHE A 202 7.90 -21.41 9.92
C PHE A 202 6.47 -21.45 10.49
N ASP A 203 6.36 -21.88 11.74
CA ASP A 203 5.11 -21.91 12.50
C ASP A 203 4.76 -20.52 13.05
N ALA A 204 4.49 -19.60 12.13
CA ALA A 204 4.05 -18.24 12.41
C ALA A 204 2.86 -17.94 11.51
N THR A 205 1.65 -18.27 11.98
CA THR A 205 0.45 -18.32 11.12
C THR A 205 -0.29 -16.98 11.06
N ARG A 206 -0.37 -16.24 12.17
CA ARG A 206 -1.21 -15.03 12.27
C ARG A 206 -0.51 -13.91 13.03
N PRO A 207 -0.85 -12.64 12.75
CA PRO A 207 -0.27 -11.51 13.48
C PRO A 207 -0.64 -11.56 14.97
N GLU A 208 0.31 -11.23 15.82
CA GLU A 208 0.17 -11.23 17.29
C GLU A 208 0.22 -9.81 17.85
N ALA A 209 -0.68 -9.50 18.80
CA ALA A 209 -0.66 -8.21 19.49
C ALA A 209 0.67 -7.96 20.22
N ARG A 210 1.35 -9.02 20.71
CA ARG A 210 2.71 -8.95 21.26
C ARG A 210 3.67 -8.26 20.29
N GLN A 211 3.63 -8.69 19.03
CA GLN A 211 4.57 -8.22 18.02
C GLN A 211 4.19 -6.85 17.51
N VAL A 212 2.89 -6.54 17.40
CA VAL A 212 2.41 -5.18 17.14
C VAL A 212 2.96 -4.22 18.21
N ALA A 213 2.87 -4.56 19.49
CA ALA A 213 3.42 -3.73 20.57
C ALA A 213 4.95 -3.53 20.46
N ARG A 214 5.69 -4.60 20.20
CA ARG A 214 7.16 -4.54 20.06
C ARG A 214 7.60 -3.71 18.86
N LEU A 215 7.00 -3.93 17.70
CA LEU A 215 7.29 -3.16 16.49
C LEU A 215 6.92 -1.68 16.67
N ALA A 216 5.80 -1.40 17.35
CA ALA A 216 5.39 -0.04 17.68
C ALA A 216 6.36 0.65 18.64
N ALA A 217 6.89 -0.06 19.65
CA ALA A 217 7.93 0.51 20.52
C ALA A 217 9.22 0.83 19.74
N GLN A 218 9.60 0.01 18.76
CA GLN A 218 10.71 0.33 17.88
C GLN A 218 10.42 1.58 17.03
N ALA A 219 9.23 1.67 16.43
CA ALA A 219 8.78 2.82 15.65
C ALA A 219 8.70 4.11 16.50
N TRP A 220 8.27 4.01 17.75
CA TRP A 220 8.30 5.11 18.72
C TRP A 220 9.72 5.65 18.92
N ARG A 221 10.71 4.76 19.14
CA ARG A 221 12.12 5.17 19.27
C ARG A 221 12.67 5.87 18.02
N ARG A 222 12.10 5.57 16.85
CA ARG A 222 12.46 6.19 15.56
C ARG A 222 11.67 7.47 15.26
N GLY A 223 10.73 7.87 16.12
CA GLY A 223 9.91 9.06 15.91
C GLY A 223 8.87 8.89 14.78
N GLU A 224 8.45 7.65 14.51
CA GLU A 224 7.52 7.30 13.42
C GLU A 224 6.04 7.35 13.87
N ALA A 225 5.75 7.90 15.04
CA ALA A 225 4.40 8.06 15.53
C ALA A 225 3.66 9.15 14.72
N MET A 226 2.35 8.99 14.53
CA MET A 226 1.53 9.93 13.76
C MET A 226 0.34 10.44 14.57
N ALA A 227 -0.26 11.55 14.10
CA ALA A 227 -1.47 12.08 14.68
C ALA A 227 -2.64 11.09 14.49
N ALA A 228 -3.53 11.01 15.48
CA ALA A 228 -4.63 10.05 15.50
C ALA A 228 -5.56 10.19 14.28
N GLU A 229 -5.84 11.41 13.83
CA GLU A 229 -6.68 11.70 12.66
C GLU A 229 -6.09 11.24 11.32
N LEU A 230 -4.78 10.94 11.28
CA LEU A 230 -4.09 10.43 10.08
C LEU A 230 -4.07 8.90 10.03
N ALA A 231 -4.37 8.21 11.14
CA ALA A 231 -4.42 6.75 11.13
C ALA A 231 -5.52 6.23 10.20
N ALA A 232 -5.14 5.27 9.37
CA ALA A 232 -6.04 4.59 8.46
C ALA A 232 -5.65 3.12 8.32
N PRO A 233 -6.62 2.21 8.12
CA PRO A 233 -6.36 0.85 7.70
C PRO A 233 -5.63 0.78 6.35
N LEU A 234 -4.77 -0.22 6.19
CA LEU A 234 -4.15 -0.60 4.94
C LEU A 234 -5.07 -1.56 4.18
N TYR A 235 -5.86 -1.01 3.25
CA TYR A 235 -6.71 -1.79 2.36
C TYR A 235 -5.95 -2.19 1.10
N VAL A 236 -5.89 -3.48 0.85
CA VAL A 236 -5.21 -4.06 -0.34
C VAL A 236 -6.20 -4.75 -1.29
N ARG A 237 -7.44 -4.97 -0.82
CA ARG A 237 -8.56 -5.49 -1.62
C ARG A 237 -9.46 -4.34 -2.04
N ASP A 238 -9.41 -3.97 -3.31
CA ASP A 238 -10.16 -2.83 -3.85
C ASP A 238 -11.67 -3.09 -3.96
N LYS A 239 -12.09 -4.34 -4.19
CA LYS A 239 -13.49 -4.71 -4.40
C LYS A 239 -13.90 -5.93 -3.58
N VAL A 240 -14.81 -5.74 -2.64
CA VAL A 240 -15.32 -6.79 -1.73
C VAL A 240 -16.70 -7.32 -2.12
N ALA A 241 -17.40 -6.66 -3.05
CA ALA A 241 -18.73 -7.07 -3.52
C ALA A 241 -19.03 -6.54 -4.93
N PHE A 242 -19.80 -7.30 -5.71
CA PHE A 242 -20.42 -6.82 -6.94
C PHE A 242 -21.57 -5.84 -6.63
N THR A 243 -21.74 -4.84 -7.48
CA THR A 243 -22.87 -3.91 -7.45
C THR A 243 -24.19 -4.63 -7.77
N THR A 244 -25.31 -4.03 -7.41
CA THR A 244 -26.64 -4.57 -7.74
C THR A 244 -26.82 -4.78 -9.26
N ALA A 245 -26.29 -3.87 -10.08
CA ALA A 245 -26.35 -3.98 -11.54
C ALA A 245 -25.52 -5.16 -12.07
N GLU A 246 -24.32 -5.38 -11.53
CA GLU A 246 -23.46 -6.52 -11.86
C GLU A 246 -24.10 -7.86 -11.45
N ARG A 247 -24.77 -7.90 -10.30
CA ARG A 247 -25.55 -9.07 -9.86
C ARG A 247 -26.74 -9.36 -10.77
N MET A 248 -27.42 -8.31 -11.24
CA MET A 248 -28.50 -8.42 -12.22
C MET A 248 -28.00 -8.86 -13.61
N GLN A 249 -26.72 -8.64 -13.92
CA GLN A 249 -26.04 -9.17 -15.11
C GLN A 249 -25.48 -10.59 -14.92
N GLY A 250 -25.83 -11.26 -13.83
CA GLY A 250 -25.45 -12.65 -13.57
C GLY A 250 -24.13 -12.83 -12.80
N GLN A 251 -23.47 -11.76 -12.35
CA GLN A 251 -22.29 -11.89 -11.50
C GLN A 251 -22.70 -12.25 -10.06
N GLY A 252 -22.51 -13.51 -9.69
CA GLY A 252 -22.72 -14.03 -8.33
C GLY A 252 -21.42 -14.12 -7.53
N GLY A 253 -21.51 -14.11 -6.20
CA GLY A 253 -20.36 -14.19 -5.30
C GLY A 253 -19.64 -12.85 -5.11
N ASN A 254 -18.34 -12.91 -4.86
CA ASN A 254 -17.49 -11.74 -4.66
C ASN A 254 -16.49 -11.60 -5.83
N PRO A 255 -16.09 -10.36 -6.18
CA PRO A 255 -15.07 -10.12 -7.21
C PRO A 255 -13.78 -10.86 -6.88
N LYS A 256 -13.23 -11.58 -7.86
CA LYS A 256 -11.95 -12.28 -7.73
C LYS A 256 -10.78 -11.34 -8.08
N ALA A 257 -9.63 -11.57 -7.46
CA ALA A 257 -8.34 -11.04 -7.85
C ALA A 257 -8.08 -11.47 -9.30
N GLN A 258 -7.58 -10.54 -10.09
CA GLN A 258 -7.21 -10.86 -11.46
C GLN A 258 -5.90 -11.66 -11.45
N PRO A 259 -5.71 -12.54 -12.45
CA PRO A 259 -4.49 -13.31 -12.58
C PRO A 259 -3.26 -12.39 -12.54
N ALA A 260 -2.30 -12.66 -11.64
CA ALA A 260 -0.97 -12.09 -11.66
C ALA A 260 -0.31 -12.43 -13.00
N ALA A 261 -0.13 -11.40 -13.84
CA ALA A 261 0.46 -11.55 -15.16
C ALA A 261 1.78 -12.37 -15.10
N PRO A 262 1.95 -13.38 -15.97
CA PRO A 262 3.16 -14.19 -15.99
C PRO A 262 4.40 -13.33 -16.25
N SER A 263 5.47 -13.67 -15.51
CA SER A 263 6.74 -12.96 -15.40
C SER A 263 7.62 -12.90 -16.65
N SER A 264 7.11 -13.27 -17.83
CA SER A 264 7.82 -13.13 -19.10
C SER A 264 7.65 -11.76 -19.77
N GLN A 265 6.95 -10.79 -19.14
CA GLN A 265 6.68 -9.47 -19.74
C GLN A 265 7.07 -8.26 -18.88
N ILE A 266 7.93 -8.41 -17.88
CA ILE A 266 8.66 -7.24 -17.34
C ILE A 266 9.95 -7.11 -18.14
N LEU A 267 9.85 -6.45 -19.29
CA LEU A 267 11.02 -5.99 -20.03
C LEU A 267 11.85 -5.05 -19.13
N PRO A 268 13.19 -5.02 -19.25
CA PRO A 268 14.00 -3.96 -18.67
C PRO A 268 13.43 -2.60 -19.12
N PRO A 269 13.65 -1.48 -18.40
CA PRO A 269 13.13 -0.19 -18.79
C PRO A 269 13.50 0.10 -20.24
N THR A 270 12.53 -0.08 -21.15
CA THR A 270 12.69 0.29 -22.53
C THR A 270 12.92 1.79 -22.54
N PRO A 271 13.94 2.30 -23.24
CA PRO A 271 14.15 3.74 -23.35
C PRO A 271 12.83 4.39 -23.76
N ALA A 272 12.45 5.46 -23.04
CA ALA A 272 11.21 6.15 -23.27
C ALA A 272 11.07 6.50 -24.77
N PRO A 273 9.89 6.29 -25.38
CA PRO A 273 9.68 6.73 -26.75
C PRO A 273 9.94 8.24 -26.83
N ARG A 274 10.85 8.65 -27.72
CA ARG A 274 11.01 10.06 -28.08
C ARG A 274 9.76 10.50 -28.84
N VAL A 275 8.83 11.15 -28.14
CA VAL A 275 7.70 11.82 -28.80
C VAL A 275 8.24 13.09 -29.46
N VAL A 276 8.30 13.07 -30.80
CA VAL A 276 8.75 14.19 -31.64
C VAL A 276 7.60 15.20 -31.73
N GLY A 277 7.80 16.44 -31.25
CA GLY A 277 6.80 17.51 -31.45
C GLY A 277 6.85 18.70 -30.49
N LEU A 278 7.56 18.60 -29.37
CA LEU A 278 7.64 19.67 -28.38
C LEU A 278 8.67 20.72 -28.84
N ARG A 279 8.24 21.97 -29.11
CA ARG A 279 9.13 23.11 -29.46
C ARG A 279 10.18 23.35 -28.37
N GLY A 280 11.33 22.68 -28.48
CA GLY A 280 12.44 22.75 -27.55
C GLY A 280 12.19 22.11 -26.17
N ALA A 281 11.13 21.32 -26.01
CA ALA A 281 10.85 20.59 -24.78
C ALA A 281 11.07 19.09 -24.97
N GLU A 282 11.49 18.39 -23.92
CA GLU A 282 11.84 16.96 -23.97
C GLU A 282 11.19 16.21 -22.81
N LEU A 283 10.73 14.98 -23.08
CA LEU A 283 10.27 14.05 -22.06
C LEU A 283 11.46 13.26 -21.51
N GLY A 284 11.49 13.03 -20.20
CA GLY A 284 12.56 12.26 -19.56
C GLY A 284 12.19 11.76 -18.16
N PRO A 285 12.98 10.83 -17.61
CA PRO A 285 12.77 10.31 -16.26
C PRO A 285 12.97 11.41 -15.20
N LEU A 286 12.31 11.23 -14.04
CA LEU A 286 12.49 12.08 -12.87
C LEU A 286 13.41 11.40 -11.85
N HIS A 287 14.16 12.20 -11.11
CA HIS A 287 15.14 11.75 -10.12
C HIS A 287 14.99 12.55 -8.82
N GLY A 288 15.76 12.19 -7.79
CA GLY A 288 15.71 12.85 -6.49
C GLY A 288 15.96 14.36 -6.53
N ASP A 289 16.75 14.84 -7.51
CA ASP A 289 17.04 16.27 -7.69
C ASP A 289 15.82 17.07 -8.18
N ASP A 290 14.76 16.38 -8.64
CA ASP A 290 13.58 17.00 -9.24
C ASP A 290 12.47 17.27 -8.21
N LEU A 291 12.63 16.74 -7.00
CA LEU A 291 11.59 16.75 -5.96
C LEU A 291 11.11 18.15 -5.60
N ASP A 292 12.01 19.14 -5.56
CA ASP A 292 11.66 20.52 -5.23
C ASP A 292 10.88 21.20 -6.36
N GLU A 293 11.23 20.93 -7.61
CA GLU A 293 10.49 21.43 -8.77
C GLU A 293 9.10 20.77 -8.87
N MET A 294 9.00 19.47 -8.60
CA MET A 294 7.74 18.73 -8.57
C MET A 294 6.80 19.29 -7.50
N ALA A 295 7.29 19.45 -6.26
CA ALA A 295 6.53 20.02 -5.15
C ALA A 295 6.06 21.45 -5.45
N ARG A 296 6.92 22.27 -6.04
CA ARG A 296 6.58 23.65 -6.43
C ARG A 296 5.49 23.69 -7.51
N ILE A 297 5.59 22.87 -8.55
CA ILE A 297 4.59 22.81 -9.62
C ILE A 297 3.25 22.33 -9.06
N GLU A 298 3.25 21.28 -8.25
CA GLU A 298 2.04 20.71 -7.65
C GLU A 298 1.32 21.71 -6.74
N ALA A 299 2.05 22.37 -5.84
CA ALA A 299 1.51 23.39 -4.94
C ALA A 299 0.90 24.59 -5.69
N ALA A 300 1.36 24.88 -6.92
CA ALA A 300 0.82 25.95 -7.73
C ALA A 300 -0.48 25.59 -8.46
N VAL A 301 -0.81 24.30 -8.58
CA VAL A 301 -1.95 23.81 -9.38
C VAL A 301 -3.00 23.04 -8.58
N GLN A 302 -2.65 22.49 -7.41
CA GLN A 302 -3.58 21.78 -6.54
C GLN A 302 -3.90 22.56 -5.25
N ALA A 303 -5.15 22.46 -4.82
CA ALA A 303 -5.61 23.01 -3.54
C ALA A 303 -5.07 22.23 -2.32
N PHE A 304 -4.76 20.94 -2.52
CA PHE A 304 -4.19 20.04 -1.51
C PHE A 304 -3.08 19.23 -2.18
N PRO A 305 -1.90 19.83 -2.39
CA PRO A 305 -0.83 19.24 -3.18
C PRO A 305 -0.15 18.08 -2.46
N TRP A 306 0.39 17.13 -3.23
CA TRP A 306 1.42 16.24 -2.72
C TRP A 306 2.63 17.03 -2.21
N THR A 307 3.17 16.58 -1.09
CA THR A 307 4.38 17.16 -0.51
C THR A 307 5.63 16.61 -1.21
N ARG A 308 6.77 17.28 -1.02
CA ARG A 308 8.08 16.78 -1.43
C ARG A 308 8.34 15.34 -0.94
N GLY A 309 7.90 15.02 0.29
CA GLY A 309 8.01 13.67 0.85
C GLY A 309 7.21 12.63 0.04
N ASN A 310 5.97 12.95 -0.34
CA ASN A 310 5.16 12.04 -1.16
C ASN A 310 5.82 11.73 -2.51
N PHE A 311 6.47 12.72 -3.13
CA PHE A 311 7.22 12.51 -4.36
C PHE A 311 8.47 11.66 -4.15
N ALA A 312 9.18 11.84 -3.03
CA ALA A 312 10.33 11.02 -2.68
C ALA A 312 9.93 9.55 -2.50
N ASP A 313 8.82 9.31 -1.79
CA ASP A 313 8.27 7.96 -1.56
C ASP A 313 7.85 7.29 -2.87
N ALA A 314 7.25 8.04 -3.80
CA ALA A 314 6.85 7.54 -5.12
C ALA A 314 8.06 7.11 -5.97
N LEU A 315 9.14 7.91 -5.99
CA LEU A 315 10.38 7.55 -6.68
C LEU A 315 11.05 6.34 -6.02
N ALA A 316 11.12 6.31 -4.69
CA ALA A 316 11.71 5.19 -3.95
C ALA A 316 10.93 3.88 -4.14
N SER A 317 9.61 3.98 -4.35
CA SER A 317 8.71 2.85 -4.62
C SER A 317 8.80 2.35 -6.06
N GLY A 318 9.59 3.00 -6.93
CA GLY A 318 9.78 2.60 -8.33
C GLY A 318 8.56 2.82 -9.21
N TYR A 319 7.71 3.79 -8.88
CA TYR A 319 6.62 4.21 -9.76
C TYR A 319 7.19 4.81 -11.04
N ASP A 320 6.50 4.58 -12.14
CA ASP A 320 6.91 5.12 -13.43
C ASP A 320 6.64 6.61 -13.45
N THR A 321 7.68 7.40 -13.71
CA THR A 321 7.60 8.86 -13.71
C THR A 321 8.12 9.44 -15.03
N CYS A 322 7.55 10.57 -15.41
CA CYS A 322 7.99 11.32 -16.58
C CYS A 322 7.86 12.82 -16.32
N GLY A 323 8.91 13.55 -16.65
CA GLY A 323 8.94 15.00 -16.65
C GLY A 323 9.03 15.54 -18.07
N VAL A 324 8.40 16.69 -18.31
CA VAL A 324 8.64 17.50 -19.52
C VAL A 324 9.53 18.68 -19.16
N ARG A 325 10.68 18.79 -19.81
CA ARG A 325 11.69 19.82 -19.56
C ARG A 325 11.92 20.73 -20.74
N ARG A 326 12.37 21.96 -20.50
CA ARG A 326 12.95 22.85 -21.51
C ARG A 326 14.12 23.58 -20.90
N GLU A 327 15.28 23.51 -21.57
CA GLU A 327 16.52 24.15 -21.10
C GLU A 327 16.85 23.80 -19.63
N GLY A 328 16.67 22.52 -19.27
CA GLY A 328 16.93 22.01 -17.92
C GLY A 328 15.80 22.23 -16.90
N ARG A 329 14.87 23.15 -17.13
CA ARG A 329 13.76 23.45 -16.21
C ARG A 329 12.59 22.48 -16.38
N LEU A 330 12.03 21.98 -15.27
CA LEU A 330 10.82 21.16 -15.29
C LEU A 330 9.57 22.03 -15.53
N LEU A 331 8.78 21.66 -16.54
CA LEU A 331 7.56 22.37 -16.94
C LEU A 331 6.28 21.63 -16.51
N GLY A 332 6.40 20.33 -16.26
CA GLY A 332 5.31 19.46 -15.84
C GLY A 332 5.79 18.02 -15.69
N PHE A 333 4.97 17.18 -15.06
CA PHE A 333 5.30 15.79 -14.79
C PHE A 333 4.05 14.91 -14.62
N CYS A 334 4.25 13.60 -14.67
CA CYS A 334 3.25 12.61 -14.29
C CYS A 334 3.87 11.45 -13.50
N ILE A 335 3.04 10.78 -12.70
CA ILE A 335 3.39 9.60 -11.88
C ILE A 335 2.35 8.51 -12.11
N LEU A 336 2.82 7.34 -12.55
CA LEU A 336 2.05 6.13 -12.77
C LEU A 336 2.44 5.04 -11.79
N MET A 337 1.43 4.49 -11.13
CA MET A 337 1.55 3.21 -10.44
C MET A 337 0.90 2.13 -11.31
N HIS A 338 1.55 0.99 -11.45
CA HIS A 338 1.02 -0.13 -12.22
C HIS A 338 0.41 -1.17 -11.29
N ALA A 339 -0.86 -1.51 -11.54
CA ALA A 339 -1.47 -2.73 -11.08
C ALA A 339 -1.58 -3.71 -12.26
N PRO A 340 -1.84 -5.01 -12.03
CA PRO A 340 -1.85 -6.03 -13.09
C PRO A 340 -2.72 -5.69 -14.30
N ASP A 341 -3.89 -5.07 -14.09
CA ASP A 341 -4.90 -4.90 -15.16
C ASP A 341 -5.17 -3.45 -15.50
N VAL A 342 -4.68 -2.52 -14.67
CA VAL A 342 -4.88 -1.10 -14.87
C VAL A 342 -3.69 -0.32 -14.31
N SER A 343 -3.22 0.65 -15.07
CA SER A 343 -2.27 1.63 -14.57
C SER A 343 -3.02 2.78 -13.92
N HIS A 344 -2.66 3.13 -12.71
CA HIS A 344 -3.23 4.25 -11.98
C HIS A 344 -2.39 5.50 -12.22
N LEU A 345 -2.97 6.50 -12.88
CA LEU A 345 -2.40 7.83 -12.95
C LEU A 345 -2.63 8.54 -11.61
N LEU A 346 -1.57 8.65 -10.82
CA LEU A 346 -1.64 9.23 -9.46
C LEU A 346 -1.58 10.75 -9.48
N VAL A 347 -0.65 11.29 -10.27
CA VAL A 347 -0.45 12.74 -10.39
C VAL A 347 -0.13 13.06 -11.84
N ILE A 348 -0.74 14.13 -12.35
CA ILE A 348 -0.33 14.80 -13.58
C ILE A 348 -0.44 16.31 -13.35
N ALA A 349 0.66 17.02 -13.58
CA ALA A 349 0.74 18.44 -13.35
C ALA A 349 1.56 19.13 -14.41
N VAL A 350 1.12 20.33 -14.80
CA VAL A 350 1.84 21.23 -15.71
C VAL A 350 1.78 22.62 -15.10
N GLU A 351 2.86 23.38 -15.19
CA GLU A 351 2.90 24.75 -14.71
C GLU A 351 1.72 25.57 -15.26
N LYS A 352 1.03 26.31 -14.38
CA LYS A 352 -0.22 27.01 -14.71
C LYS A 352 -0.11 27.98 -15.89
N THR A 353 1.05 28.63 -16.05
CA THR A 353 1.35 29.57 -17.15
C THR A 353 1.52 28.87 -18.50
N LEU A 354 1.72 27.55 -18.52
CA LEU A 354 1.97 26.73 -19.69
C LEU A 354 0.76 25.85 -20.08
N HIS A 355 -0.36 26.03 -19.37
CA HIS A 355 -1.62 25.34 -19.65
C HIS A 355 -2.15 25.65 -21.04
N GLY A 356 -2.68 24.64 -21.73
CA GLY A 356 -3.24 24.79 -23.09
C GLY A 356 -2.21 24.74 -24.22
N GLN A 357 -0.92 24.52 -23.92
CA GLN A 357 0.15 24.38 -24.92
C GLN A 357 0.44 22.92 -25.31
N GLY A 358 -0.46 21.99 -25.00
CA GLY A 358 -0.32 20.57 -25.35
C GLY A 358 0.58 19.73 -24.42
N LEU A 359 1.30 20.32 -23.46
CA LEU A 359 2.21 19.59 -22.56
C LEU A 359 1.53 18.45 -21.77
N GLY A 360 0.32 18.69 -21.25
CA GLY A 360 -0.44 17.65 -20.56
C GLY A 360 -0.85 16.51 -21.47
N GLY A 361 -1.09 16.79 -22.76
CA GLY A 361 -1.38 15.77 -23.76
C GLY A 361 -0.19 14.85 -24.01
N HIS A 362 1.01 15.42 -24.15
CA HIS A 362 2.24 14.62 -24.31
C HIS A 362 2.56 13.76 -23.07
N LEU A 363 2.31 14.29 -21.87
CA LEU A 363 2.42 13.49 -20.64
C LEU A 363 1.39 12.36 -20.62
N MET A 364 0.14 12.62 -21.04
CA MET A 364 -0.89 11.57 -21.15
C MET A 364 -0.54 10.51 -22.19
N GLU A 365 -0.08 10.90 -23.38
CA GLU A 365 0.42 9.99 -24.42
C GLU A 365 1.57 9.13 -23.88
N TRP A 366 2.47 9.72 -23.09
CA TRP A 366 3.52 8.96 -22.41
C TRP A 366 2.93 7.94 -21.42
N CYS A 367 1.92 8.33 -20.61
CA CYS A 367 1.23 7.42 -19.70
C CYS A 367 0.61 6.25 -20.47
N GLU A 368 -0.10 6.54 -21.56
CA GLU A 368 -0.76 5.54 -22.40
C GLU A 368 0.25 4.59 -23.04
N ALA A 369 1.30 5.12 -23.65
CA ALA A 369 2.36 4.32 -24.26
C ALA A 369 3.09 3.47 -23.21
N ARG A 370 3.30 4.00 -21.99
CA ARG A 370 3.96 3.28 -20.90
C ARG A 370 3.08 2.14 -20.37
N THR A 371 1.79 2.38 -20.24
CA THR A 371 0.79 1.37 -19.85
C THR A 371 0.69 0.26 -20.90
N VAL A 372 0.56 0.61 -22.19
CA VAL A 372 0.54 -0.36 -23.30
C VAL A 372 1.86 -1.13 -23.39
N GLY A 373 2.99 -0.46 -23.25
CA GLY A 373 4.32 -1.08 -23.28
C GLY A 373 4.57 -2.08 -22.15
N ARG A 374 3.75 -2.05 -21.08
CA ARG A 374 3.74 -3.04 -19.99
C ARG A 374 2.67 -4.13 -20.16
N GLY A 375 1.96 -4.16 -21.29
CA GLY A 375 0.89 -5.11 -21.56
C GLY A 375 -0.43 -4.83 -20.81
N ILE A 376 -0.55 -3.67 -20.15
CA ILE A 376 -1.71 -3.31 -19.34
C ILE A 376 -2.76 -2.62 -20.24
N SER A 377 -4.02 -3.06 -20.19
CA SER A 377 -5.07 -2.62 -21.12
C SER A 377 -5.89 -1.40 -20.67
N GLY A 378 -5.47 -0.68 -19.64
CA GLY A 378 -6.25 0.47 -19.17
C GLY A 378 -5.52 1.42 -18.24
N LEU A 379 -6.03 2.65 -18.20
CA LEU A 379 -5.65 3.71 -17.26
C LEU A 379 -6.82 4.04 -16.35
N LEU A 380 -6.54 4.24 -15.06
CA LEU A 380 -7.47 4.67 -14.03
C LEU A 380 -7.00 6.00 -13.42
N LEU A 381 -7.94 6.86 -13.06
CA LEU A 381 -7.67 8.06 -12.27
C LEU A 381 -8.88 8.47 -11.44
N GLU A 382 -8.61 9.26 -10.39
CA GLU A 382 -9.61 10.01 -9.65
C GLU A 382 -9.46 11.49 -9.92
N VAL A 383 -10.58 12.19 -10.10
CA VAL A 383 -10.58 13.64 -10.28
C VAL A 383 -11.70 14.28 -9.46
N ARG A 384 -11.42 15.44 -8.88
CA ARG A 384 -12.42 16.24 -8.15
C ARG A 384 -13.57 16.63 -9.08
N PRO A 385 -14.84 16.45 -8.69
CA PRO A 385 -15.99 17.00 -9.41
C PRO A 385 -15.86 18.51 -9.67
N SER A 386 -15.28 19.26 -8.73
CA SER A 386 -15.02 20.70 -8.87
C SER A 386 -13.95 21.06 -9.90
N ASN A 387 -13.09 20.11 -10.32
CA ASN A 387 -12.05 20.35 -11.31
C ASN A 387 -12.58 20.07 -12.73
N THR A 388 -13.51 20.92 -13.18
CA THR A 388 -14.19 20.81 -14.48
C THR A 388 -13.23 20.83 -15.67
N ARG A 389 -12.12 21.56 -15.56
CA ARG A 389 -11.06 21.60 -16.58
C ARG A 389 -10.35 20.26 -16.72
N ALA A 390 -10.00 19.60 -15.62
CA ALA A 390 -9.35 18.28 -15.64
C ALA A 390 -10.33 17.20 -16.13
N LEU A 391 -11.59 17.22 -15.66
CA LEU A 391 -12.65 16.35 -16.17
C LEU A 391 -12.76 16.42 -17.70
N ALA A 392 -12.90 17.63 -18.25
CA ALA A 392 -12.98 17.82 -19.70
C ALA A 392 -11.67 17.41 -20.42
N PHE A 393 -10.52 17.59 -19.78
CA PHE A 393 -9.23 17.12 -20.32
C PHE A 393 -9.20 15.59 -20.43
N TYR A 394 -9.58 14.86 -19.39
CA TYR A 394 -9.61 13.39 -19.40
C TYR A 394 -10.66 12.84 -20.36
N GLU A 395 -11.86 13.43 -20.41
CA GLU A 395 -12.92 13.05 -21.36
C GLU A 395 -12.43 13.18 -22.81
N ARG A 396 -11.72 14.27 -23.15
CA ARG A 396 -11.10 14.43 -24.49
C ARG A 396 -10.01 13.41 -24.80
N HIS A 397 -9.34 12.88 -23.78
CA HIS A 397 -8.37 11.80 -23.93
C HIS A 397 -9.03 10.42 -23.90
N GLY A 398 -10.37 10.31 -23.89
CA GLY A 398 -11.09 9.04 -24.00
C GLY A 398 -11.34 8.34 -22.67
N PHE A 399 -11.17 9.03 -21.53
CA PHE A 399 -11.57 8.49 -20.24
C PHE A 399 -13.09 8.55 -20.06
N LEU A 400 -13.66 7.46 -19.56
CA LEU A 400 -15.08 7.35 -19.20
C LEU A 400 -15.23 7.38 -17.69
N ARG A 401 -16.30 8.03 -17.20
CA ARG A 401 -16.64 8.02 -15.78
C ARG A 401 -17.24 6.65 -15.42
N ILE A 402 -16.61 5.95 -14.49
CA ILE A 402 -17.02 4.59 -14.08
C ILE A 402 -17.57 4.53 -12.66
N GLY A 403 -17.41 5.60 -11.87
CA GLY A 403 -17.92 5.63 -10.51
C GLY A 403 -17.61 6.92 -9.76
N VAL A 404 -18.01 6.93 -8.49
CA VAL A 404 -17.76 8.03 -7.56
C VAL A 404 -17.28 7.47 -6.23
N ARG A 405 -16.14 7.96 -5.71
CA ARG A 405 -15.69 7.71 -4.34
C ARG A 405 -16.20 8.83 -3.44
N ARG A 406 -17.05 8.50 -2.47
CA ARG A 406 -17.66 9.51 -1.59
C ARG A 406 -16.66 10.06 -0.58
N GLY A 407 -16.66 11.38 -0.40
CA GLY A 407 -15.78 12.08 0.54
C GLY A 407 -14.31 11.72 0.36
N TYR A 408 -13.84 11.54 -0.87
CA TYR A 408 -12.48 11.08 -1.14
C TYR A 408 -11.44 12.17 -0.88
N TYR A 409 -11.67 13.37 -1.41
CA TYR A 409 -10.74 14.48 -1.33
C TYR A 409 -11.01 15.37 -0.12
N PRO A 410 -9.97 15.94 0.53
CA PRO A 410 -10.17 17.02 1.48
C PRO A 410 -10.76 18.24 0.76
N ALA A 411 -11.74 18.88 1.40
CA ALA A 411 -12.27 20.19 1.07
C ALA A 411 -12.07 21.07 2.30
N GLY A 412 -11.71 22.35 2.13
CA GLY A 412 -11.31 23.22 3.25
C GLY A 412 -12.33 23.23 4.40
N LYS A 413 -11.87 23.60 5.61
CA LYS A 413 -12.70 23.65 6.84
C LYS A 413 -13.24 22.27 7.29
N GLY A 414 -12.43 21.22 7.14
CA GLY A 414 -12.76 19.86 7.62
C GLY A 414 -13.83 19.15 6.78
N GLN A 415 -14.20 19.70 5.63
CA GLN A 415 -15.15 19.08 4.72
C GLN A 415 -14.43 18.08 3.80
N ARG A 416 -15.21 17.22 3.13
CA ARG A 416 -14.67 16.31 2.11
C ARG A 416 -15.49 16.43 0.83
N GLU A 417 -14.80 16.30 -0.29
CA GLU A 417 -15.37 16.30 -1.63
C GLU A 417 -15.27 14.88 -2.20
N ASP A 418 -16.27 14.48 -2.99
CA ASP A 418 -16.24 13.21 -3.71
C ASP A 418 -15.11 13.20 -4.76
N ALA A 419 -14.79 12.03 -5.30
CA ALA A 419 -13.95 11.88 -6.49
C ALA A 419 -14.70 11.15 -7.59
N VAL A 420 -14.67 11.70 -8.81
CA VAL A 420 -15.09 10.97 -10.00
C VAL A 420 -13.98 10.00 -10.37
N VAL A 421 -14.30 8.71 -10.40
CA VAL A 421 -13.39 7.68 -10.88
C VAL A 421 -13.56 7.57 -12.38
N MET A 422 -12.48 7.74 -13.13
CA MET A 422 -12.47 7.67 -14.58
C MET A 422 -11.51 6.59 -15.07
N GLN A 423 -11.89 5.90 -16.14
CA GLN A 423 -11.09 4.84 -16.74
C GLN A 423 -11.04 5.00 -18.26
N LYS A 424 -9.87 4.80 -18.85
CA LYS A 424 -9.67 4.64 -20.29
C LYS A 424 -9.22 3.21 -20.57
N ARG A 425 -9.86 2.53 -21.52
CA ARG A 425 -9.34 1.28 -22.08
C ARG A 425 -8.36 1.61 -23.20
N LEU A 426 -7.23 0.91 -23.21
CA LEU A 426 -6.19 1.02 -24.23
C LEU A 426 -6.21 -0.29 -25.00
N SER A 427 -6.61 -0.23 -26.27
CA SER A 427 -6.51 -1.39 -27.17
C SER A 427 -5.03 -1.68 -27.41
N GLN A 428 -4.65 -2.96 -27.33
CA GLN A 428 -3.48 -3.41 -28.05
C GLN A 428 -3.90 -3.40 -29.52
N ASP A 429 -3.43 -2.44 -30.31
CA ASP A 429 -3.64 -2.54 -31.75
C ASP A 429 -2.96 -3.84 -32.22
N GLU A 430 -3.80 -4.78 -32.69
CA GLU A 430 -3.39 -5.84 -33.59
C GLU A 430 -2.59 -5.18 -34.71
N GLY A 431 -1.37 -5.68 -34.93
CA GLY A 431 -0.49 -5.18 -35.97
C GLY A 431 -1.25 -4.96 -37.26
N ALA A 432 -1.08 -3.75 -37.81
CA ALA A 432 -1.56 -3.38 -39.12
C ALA A 432 -1.32 -4.54 -40.10
N GLY A 433 -2.41 -5.20 -40.49
CA GLY A 433 -2.47 -5.82 -41.80
C GLY A 433 -2.26 -4.70 -42.80
N ASN A 434 -1.09 -4.68 -43.43
CA ASN A 434 -0.94 -4.07 -44.73
C ASN A 434 0.14 -4.84 -45.52
N ASP A 435 -0.38 -5.43 -46.60
CA ASP A 435 0.22 -6.21 -47.70
C ASP A 435 0.67 -7.66 -47.44
#